data_AF-A0A1S4F9U0-F1
#
_entry.id   AF-A0A1S4F9U0-F1
#
_cell.length_a   1.000
_cell.length_b   1.000
_cell.length_c   1.000
_cell.angle_alpha   90.00
_cell.angle_beta   90.00
_cell.angle_gamma   90.00
#
_symmetry.space_group_name_H-M   'P 1'
#
loop_
_entity.id
_entity.type
_entity.pdbx_description
1 polymer ?
#
loop_
_entity_poly.entity_id
_entity_poly.type
_entity_poly.pdbx_seq_one_letter_code
_entity_poly.pdbx_strand_id
1 'polypeptide(L)'
;MDHDVFWKYIQNEFGQVQKHLRNIIELQNLCNHSITYLTREAIMGIQKDMRAMAGHLSATCNRSANPKALTLSDIYGNRWATNPKQFTFMEGEILCLLGLASCVQQRGIESFLKFKNQPHVAVTHNASSIQNIALQKSDTAESHAYKLISKIRAFYAMQQISDPKFDKFTRKLEKLEVHSLTITDNEVRASIVCPICAMEGNERKINFKMDPYSRWHIFSYKRHCDAFHYEVPRGTKRKRCLEIDNEETDDTMDDCS
;
A
#
# COMPACT_ATOMS: atom_id res chain seq x y z
N MET A 1 13.60 -6.08 9.67
CA MET A 1 12.81 -4.91 10.08
C MET A 1 13.32 -4.48 11.45
N ASP A 2 13.49 -3.19 11.72
CA ASP A 2 14.02 -2.72 13.02
C ASP A 2 12.87 -2.55 14.02
N HIS A 3 12.59 -3.60 14.81
CA HIS A 3 11.46 -3.65 15.75
C HIS A 3 11.60 -2.59 16.85
N ASP A 4 12.82 -2.28 17.28
CA ASP A 4 13.09 -1.26 18.29
C ASP A 4 12.63 0.13 17.82
N VAL A 5 12.82 0.40 16.53
CA VAL A 5 12.34 1.64 15.93
C VAL A 5 10.82 1.68 15.86
N PHE A 6 10.18 0.61 15.39
CA PHE A 6 8.72 0.52 15.33
C PHE A 6 8.07 0.82 16.68
N TRP A 7 8.54 0.16 17.73
CA TRP A 7 8.02 0.38 19.08
C TRP A 7 8.33 1.76 19.63
N LYS A 8 9.48 2.34 19.31
CA LYS A 8 9.81 3.70 19.72
C LYS A 8 8.80 4.71 19.18
N TYR A 9 8.42 4.61 17.91
CA TYR A 9 7.44 5.54 17.31
C TYR A 9 6.02 5.27 17.80
N ILE A 10 5.62 4.00 17.90
CA ILE A 10 4.29 3.67 18.44
C ILE A 10 4.13 4.14 19.88
N GLN A 11 5.12 3.91 20.75
CA GLN A 11 5.01 4.29 22.15
C GLN A 11 5.01 5.81 22.37
N ASN A 12 5.55 6.59 21.42
CA ASN A 12 5.46 8.04 21.46
C ASN A 12 4.04 8.55 21.16
N GLU A 13 3.31 7.89 20.25
CA GLU A 13 1.96 8.32 19.86
C GLU A 13 0.86 7.67 20.70
N PHE A 14 0.98 6.38 20.99
CA PHE A 14 -0.05 5.59 21.68
C PHE A 14 0.19 5.49 23.19
N GLY A 15 1.44 5.67 23.63
CA GLY A 15 1.85 5.50 25.03
C GLY A 15 2.49 4.14 25.32
N GLN A 16 2.77 3.88 26.60
CA GLN A 16 3.51 2.71 27.03
C GLN A 16 2.72 1.41 26.84
N VAL A 17 3.19 0.56 25.93
CA VAL A 17 2.73 -0.82 25.75
C VAL A 17 3.55 -1.78 26.62
N GLN A 18 2.88 -2.71 27.30
CA GLN A 18 3.53 -3.71 28.14
C GLN A 18 4.48 -4.60 27.32
N LYS A 19 5.64 -4.94 27.92
CA LYS A 19 6.71 -5.71 27.25
C LYS A 19 6.20 -7.00 26.62
N HIS A 20 5.34 -7.74 27.31
CA HIS A 20 4.85 -9.03 26.84
C HIS A 20 3.96 -8.93 25.59
N LEU A 21 3.11 -7.90 25.50
CA LEU A 21 2.29 -7.65 24.31
C LEU A 21 3.16 -7.30 23.10
N ARG A 22 4.22 -6.50 23.29
CA ARG A 22 5.18 -6.20 22.22
C ARG A 22 5.84 -7.46 21.69
N ASN A 23 6.33 -8.30 22.59
CA ASN A 23 6.97 -9.56 22.23
C ASN A 23 6.01 -10.52 21.52
N ILE A 24 4.74 -10.58 21.94
CA ILE A 24 3.73 -11.39 21.24
C ILE A 24 3.49 -10.86 19.82
N ILE A 25 3.32 -9.54 19.65
CA ILE A 25 3.15 -8.93 18.32
C ILE A 25 4.36 -9.23 17.43
N GLU A 26 5.58 -9.13 17.96
CA GLU A 26 6.80 -9.47 17.22
C GLU A 26 6.88 -10.95 16.84
N LEU A 27 6.56 -11.86 17.77
CA LEU A 27 6.55 -13.30 17.53
C LEU A 27 5.52 -13.70 16.47
N GLN A 28 4.37 -13.02 16.46
CA GLN A 28 3.33 -13.20 15.45
C GLN A 28 3.64 -12.45 14.14
N ASN A 29 4.81 -11.80 14.05
CA ASN A 29 5.24 -11.01 12.91
C ASN A 29 4.20 -9.96 12.49
N LEU A 30 3.62 -9.27 13.48
CA LEU A 30 2.59 -8.26 13.30
C LEU A 30 3.16 -6.83 13.34
N CYS A 31 4.46 -6.61 13.47
CA CYS A 31 5.08 -5.28 13.39
C CYS A 31 5.09 -4.70 11.94
N ASN A 32 4.04 -4.94 11.17
CA ASN A 32 3.87 -4.51 9.79
C ASN A 32 2.40 -4.11 9.56
N HIS A 33 2.01 -3.96 8.29
CA HIS A 33 0.65 -3.53 7.93
C HIS A 33 -0.45 -4.40 8.56
N SER A 34 -0.17 -5.68 8.82
CA SER A 34 -1.12 -6.63 9.41
C SER A 34 -1.63 -6.22 10.80
N ILE A 35 -0.90 -5.38 11.54
CA ILE A 35 -1.38 -4.86 12.84
C ILE A 35 -2.69 -4.09 12.71
N THR A 36 -2.96 -3.47 11.55
CA THR A 36 -4.18 -2.69 11.30
C THR A 36 -5.44 -3.56 11.18
N TYR A 37 -5.28 -4.87 10.95
CA TYR A 37 -6.38 -5.83 10.83
C TYR A 37 -6.64 -6.60 12.13
N LEU A 38 -6.03 -6.19 13.24
CA LEU A 38 -6.30 -6.79 14.54
C LEU A 38 -7.75 -6.49 14.96
N THR A 39 -8.59 -7.52 14.82
CA THR A 39 -9.92 -7.58 15.43
C THR A 39 -9.88 -8.40 16.72
N ARG A 40 -10.99 -8.40 17.48
CA ARG A 40 -11.09 -9.23 18.68
C ARG A 40 -10.95 -10.72 18.35
N GLU A 41 -11.52 -11.15 17.23
CA GLU A 41 -11.44 -12.52 16.73
C GLU A 41 -9.99 -12.87 16.37
N ALA A 42 -9.28 -11.97 15.68
CA ALA A 42 -7.86 -12.15 15.37
C ALA A 42 -7.00 -12.28 16.65
N ILE A 43 -7.28 -11.48 17.68
CA ILE A 43 -6.60 -11.56 18.99
C ILE A 43 -6.88 -12.90 19.68
N MET A 44 -8.11 -13.43 19.57
CA MET A 44 -8.43 -14.77 20.07
C MET A 44 -7.72 -15.88 19.28
N GLY A 45 -7.52 -15.68 17.96
CA GLY A 45 -6.68 -16.53 17.13
C GLY A 45 -5.23 -16.55 17.62
N ILE A 46 -4.62 -15.38 17.81
CA ILE A 46 -3.27 -15.23 18.36
C ILE A 46 -3.15 -15.92 19.72
N GLN A 47 -4.14 -15.76 20.60
CA GLN A 47 -4.17 -16.42 21.90
C GLN A 47 -4.10 -17.95 21.76
N LYS A 48 -4.86 -18.52 20.82
CA LYS A 48 -4.85 -19.96 20.53
C LYS A 48 -3.48 -20.41 19.98
N ASP A 49 -2.89 -19.63 19.08
CA ASP A 49 -1.59 -19.94 18.49
C ASP A 49 -0.47 -19.90 19.54
N MET A 50 -0.49 -18.90 20.43
CA MET A 50 0.42 -18.81 21.56
C MET A 50 0.32 -20.05 22.46
N ARG A 51 -0.90 -20.52 22.79
CA ARG A 51 -1.08 -21.76 23.57
C ARG A 51 -0.54 -22.99 22.84
N ALA A 52 -0.74 -23.08 21.52
CA ALA A 52 -0.24 -24.19 20.71
C ALA A 52 1.30 -24.21 20.66
N MET A 53 1.93 -23.03 20.58
CA MET A 53 3.38 -22.87 20.54
C MET A 53 4.05 -22.95 21.92
N ALA A 54 3.29 -23.02 23.01
CA ALA A 54 3.79 -23.05 24.40
C ALA A 54 4.94 -24.03 24.62
N GLY A 55 4.82 -25.27 24.09
CA GLY A 55 5.86 -26.30 24.23
C GLY A 55 7.14 -25.95 23.49
N HIS A 56 7.02 -25.42 22.27
CA HIS A 56 8.16 -25.00 21.46
C HIS A 56 8.88 -23.81 22.10
N LEU A 57 8.14 -22.78 22.48
CA LEU A 57 8.69 -21.58 23.11
C LEU A 57 9.38 -21.90 24.45
N SER A 58 8.80 -22.79 25.26
CA SER A 58 9.43 -23.25 26.50
C SER A 58 10.76 -23.96 26.25
N ALA A 59 10.82 -24.82 25.24
CA ALA A 59 12.06 -25.49 24.87
C ALA A 59 13.12 -24.51 24.35
N THR A 60 12.73 -23.52 23.55
CA THR A 60 13.62 -22.51 22.99
C THR A 60 14.18 -21.58 24.07
N CYS A 61 13.34 -21.13 25.03
CA CYS A 61 13.78 -20.32 26.17
C CYS A 61 14.77 -21.08 27.06
N ASN A 62 14.51 -22.37 27.33
CA ASN A 62 15.36 -23.19 28.22
C ASN A 62 16.71 -23.59 27.60
N ARG A 63 16.80 -23.67 26.26
CA ARG A 63 18.04 -24.04 25.54
C ARG A 63 18.96 -22.86 25.25
N SER A 64 18.47 -21.64 25.41
CA SER A 64 19.26 -20.45 25.05
C SER A 64 20.28 -20.14 26.14
N ALA A 65 21.57 -20.27 25.81
CA ALA A 65 22.67 -19.80 26.65
C ALA A 65 22.90 -18.27 26.55
N ASN A 66 22.12 -17.58 25.72
CA ASN A 66 22.27 -16.14 25.51
C ASN A 66 21.50 -15.37 26.60
N PRO A 67 22.17 -14.54 27.43
CA PRO A 67 21.51 -13.75 28.48
C PRO A 67 20.53 -12.69 27.95
N LYS A 68 20.54 -12.40 26.63
CA LYS A 68 19.55 -11.51 25.98
C LYS A 68 18.34 -12.26 25.39
N ALA A 69 18.26 -13.58 25.53
CA ALA A 69 17.14 -14.33 25.00
C ALA A 69 15.86 -14.05 25.79
N LEU A 70 14.72 -14.03 25.09
CA LEU A 70 13.42 -13.82 25.68
C LEU A 70 13.12 -14.96 26.67
N THR A 71 12.67 -14.60 27.87
CA THR A 71 12.16 -15.56 28.84
C THR A 71 10.67 -15.83 28.61
N LEU A 72 10.15 -16.93 29.16
CA LEU A 72 8.70 -17.17 29.15
C LEU A 72 7.91 -16.05 29.84
N SER A 73 8.49 -15.43 30.87
CA SER A 73 7.89 -14.26 31.54
C SER A 73 7.85 -13.02 30.65
N ASP A 74 8.84 -12.87 29.76
CA ASP A 74 8.84 -11.78 28.79
C ASP A 74 7.79 -11.97 27.70
N ILE A 75 7.40 -13.21 27.39
CA ILE A 75 6.44 -13.52 26.31
C ILE A 75 5.01 -13.57 26.86
N TYR A 76 4.78 -14.34 27.91
CA TYR A 76 3.44 -14.63 28.45
C TYR A 76 3.04 -13.74 29.63
N GLY A 77 3.97 -12.90 30.12
CA GLY A 77 3.80 -12.17 31.36
C GLY A 77 3.94 -13.08 32.59
N ASN A 78 4.10 -12.46 33.77
CA ASN A 78 4.35 -13.18 35.02
C ASN A 78 3.23 -14.16 35.40
N ARG A 79 1.99 -13.88 35.00
CA ARG A 79 0.82 -14.71 35.31
C ARG A 79 0.86 -16.07 34.61
N TRP A 80 1.25 -16.10 33.35
CA TRP A 80 1.15 -17.29 32.50
C TRP A 80 2.49 -17.94 32.17
N ALA A 81 3.62 -17.34 32.61
CA ALA A 81 4.96 -17.88 32.39
C ALA A 81 5.12 -19.33 32.89
N THR A 82 4.49 -19.67 34.02
CA THR A 82 4.55 -21.01 34.63
C THR A 82 3.61 -22.01 33.96
N ASN A 83 2.54 -21.53 33.33
CA ASN A 83 1.59 -22.37 32.61
C ASN A 83 1.10 -21.72 31.30
N PRO A 84 1.95 -21.68 30.26
CA PRO A 84 1.63 -20.95 29.03
C PRO A 84 0.48 -21.58 28.21
N LYS A 85 0.17 -22.86 28.44
CA LYS A 85 -0.95 -23.57 27.78
C LYS A 85 -2.31 -22.99 28.15
N GLN A 86 -2.41 -22.30 29.29
CA GLN A 86 -3.63 -21.63 29.74
C GLN A 86 -3.66 -20.14 29.42
N PHE A 87 -2.67 -19.63 28.67
CA PHE A 87 -2.53 -18.21 28.38
C PHE A 87 -3.84 -17.56 27.91
N THR A 88 -4.31 -16.54 28.61
CA THR A 88 -5.43 -15.72 28.18
C THR A 88 -5.05 -14.25 28.23
N PHE A 89 -5.41 -13.50 27.18
CA PHE A 89 -5.40 -12.05 27.25
C PHE A 89 -6.47 -11.58 28.23
N MET A 90 -6.11 -10.61 29.06
CA MET A 90 -7.07 -9.86 29.85
C MET A 90 -7.81 -8.86 28.98
N GLU A 91 -9.01 -8.47 29.38
CA GLU A 91 -9.82 -7.51 28.64
C GLU A 91 -9.08 -6.18 28.38
N GLY A 92 -8.33 -5.68 29.38
CA GLY A 92 -7.50 -4.48 29.21
C GLY A 92 -6.37 -4.65 28.20
N GLU A 93 -5.82 -5.86 28.05
CA GLU A 93 -4.80 -6.17 27.05
C GLU A 93 -5.42 -6.23 25.65
N ILE A 94 -6.61 -6.84 25.52
CA ILE A 94 -7.37 -6.85 24.26
C ILE A 94 -7.67 -5.42 23.81
N LEU A 95 -8.17 -4.57 24.71
CA LEU A 95 -8.44 -3.16 24.39
C LEU A 95 -7.16 -2.40 24.02
N CYS A 96 -6.03 -2.69 24.67
CA CYS A 96 -4.74 -2.11 24.32
C CYS A 96 -4.32 -2.50 22.89
N LEU A 97 -4.44 -3.78 22.52
CA LEU A 97 -4.12 -4.28 21.18
C LEU A 97 -5.03 -3.70 20.09
N LEU A 98 -6.34 -3.60 20.35
CA LEU A 98 -7.28 -2.94 19.44
C LEU A 98 -6.99 -1.45 19.30
N GLY A 99 -6.64 -0.79 20.41
CA GLY A 99 -6.23 0.61 20.41
C GLY A 99 -4.98 0.84 19.57
N LEU A 100 -3.99 -0.06 19.66
CA LEU A 100 -2.80 -0.04 18.82
C LEU A 100 -3.15 -0.15 17.34
N ALA A 101 -4.01 -1.12 16.98
CA ALA A 101 -4.48 -1.30 15.61
C ALA A 101 -5.15 -0.03 15.06
N SER A 102 -6.02 0.58 15.86
CA SER A 102 -6.72 1.82 15.50
C SER A 102 -5.75 3.00 15.35
N CYS A 103 -4.78 3.13 16.27
CA CYS A 103 -3.75 4.17 16.20
C CYS A 103 -2.95 4.06 14.89
N VAL A 104 -2.54 2.84 14.54
CA VAL A 104 -1.82 2.57 13.29
C VAL A 104 -2.72 2.81 12.07
N GLN A 105 -4.00 2.45 12.13
CA GLN A 105 -4.95 2.69 11.05
C GLN A 105 -5.17 4.17 10.78
N GLN A 106 -5.25 5.00 11.83
CA GLN A 106 -5.47 6.45 11.71
C GLN A 106 -4.24 7.18 11.16
N ARG A 107 -3.03 6.77 11.58
CA ARG A 107 -1.77 7.45 11.22
C ARG A 107 -1.06 6.82 10.02
N GLY A 108 -1.47 5.62 9.62
CA GLY A 108 -0.76 4.77 8.66
C GLY A 108 0.46 4.09 9.27
N ILE A 109 0.68 2.82 8.90
CA ILE A 109 1.82 2.00 9.37
C ILE A 109 3.19 2.63 9.05
N GLU A 110 3.27 3.38 7.94
CA GLU A 110 4.48 4.05 7.48
C GLU A 110 5.02 5.08 8.46
N SER A 111 4.14 5.73 9.22
CA SER A 111 4.52 6.71 10.24
C SER A 111 5.31 6.07 11.39
N PHE A 112 5.21 4.74 11.55
CA PHE A 112 5.86 3.97 12.61
C PHE A 112 7.04 3.15 12.11
N LEU A 113 7.19 2.98 10.80
CA LEU A 113 8.33 2.29 10.19
C LEU A 113 9.35 3.34 9.76
N LYS A 114 10.54 3.40 10.37
CA LYS A 114 11.65 4.11 9.70
C LYS A 114 11.99 3.35 8.43
N PHE A 115 11.52 3.86 7.32
CA PHE A 115 12.35 3.81 6.13
C PHE A 115 13.56 4.71 6.45
N LYS A 116 14.76 4.12 6.43
CA LYS A 116 15.97 4.94 6.34
C LYS A 116 15.75 5.87 5.15
N ASN A 117 15.57 7.15 5.42
CA ASN A 117 15.75 8.20 4.43
C ASN A 117 17.19 8.07 3.92
N GLN A 118 17.40 7.23 2.91
CA GLN A 118 18.53 7.42 2.01
C GLN A 118 18.22 8.67 1.19
N PRO A 119 19.21 9.55 1.01
CA PRO A 119 19.00 10.78 0.28
C PRO A 119 18.66 10.46 -1.18
N HIS A 120 17.74 11.26 -1.70
CA HIS A 120 17.47 11.52 -3.11
C HIS A 120 18.54 10.98 -4.08
N VAL A 121 18.20 9.93 -4.82
CA VAL A 121 18.74 9.77 -6.17
C VAL A 121 17.56 9.97 -7.10
N ALA A 122 17.49 11.17 -7.68
CA ALA A 122 16.70 11.37 -8.88
C ALA A 122 17.25 10.40 -9.94
N VAL A 123 16.51 9.34 -10.22
CA VAL A 123 16.80 8.51 -11.38
C VAL A 123 16.29 9.28 -12.59
N THR A 124 17.14 10.17 -13.09
CA THR A 124 17.01 10.72 -14.43
C THR A 124 17.37 9.58 -15.37
N HIS A 125 16.37 8.91 -15.96
CA HIS A 125 16.61 7.91 -16.98
C HIS A 125 17.09 8.61 -18.26
N ASN A 126 18.39 8.89 -18.33
CA ASN A 126 19.06 9.00 -19.61
C ASN A 126 19.35 7.58 -20.10
N ALA A 127 18.85 7.27 -21.29
CA ALA A 127 19.04 6.02 -21.98
C ALA A 127 20.54 5.69 -22.08
N SER A 128 20.96 4.56 -21.51
CA SER A 128 21.88 3.56 -22.09
C SER A 128 22.48 2.67 -20.98
N SER A 129 22.30 1.36 -21.16
CA SER A 129 23.10 0.28 -20.61
C SER A 129 23.22 0.14 -19.08
N ILE A 130 22.52 -0.86 -18.53
CA ILE A 130 23.10 -1.96 -17.73
C ILE A 130 22.06 -3.09 -17.78
N GLN A 131 22.39 -4.13 -18.54
CA GLN A 131 21.60 -5.35 -18.62
C GLN A 131 21.83 -6.22 -17.38
N ASN A 132 20.74 -6.90 -16.98
CA ASN A 132 20.72 -8.17 -16.25
C ASN A 132 20.65 -8.18 -14.70
N ILE A 133 19.71 -7.46 -14.06
CA ILE A 133 18.95 -7.93 -12.85
C ILE A 133 17.48 -7.37 -12.83
N ALA A 134 17.00 -6.70 -13.89
CA ALA A 134 15.80 -5.83 -13.81
C ALA A 134 14.50 -6.37 -14.44
N LEU A 135 14.41 -7.65 -14.80
CA LEU A 135 13.33 -8.13 -15.68
C LEU A 135 11.93 -8.29 -15.03
N GLN A 136 11.78 -8.19 -13.70
CA GLN A 136 10.45 -8.34 -13.05
C GLN A 136 9.85 -7.04 -12.52
N LYS A 137 10.63 -5.95 -12.36
CA LYS A 137 10.12 -4.64 -11.90
C LYS A 137 9.69 -3.71 -13.04
N SER A 138 10.17 -3.92 -14.27
CA SER A 138 9.82 -3.12 -15.45
C SER A 138 8.37 -3.30 -15.89
N ASP A 139 7.89 -4.55 -15.90
CA ASP A 139 6.56 -4.88 -16.44
C ASP A 139 5.42 -4.29 -15.61
N THR A 140 5.61 -4.19 -14.29
CA THR A 140 4.67 -3.50 -13.40
C THR A 140 4.68 -2.00 -13.59
N ALA A 141 5.85 -1.39 -13.82
CA ALA A 141 6.00 0.05 -13.98
C ALA A 141 5.37 0.56 -15.28
N GLU A 142 5.68 -0.11 -16.38
CA GLU A 142 5.11 0.21 -17.69
C GLU A 142 3.59 0.00 -17.71
N SER A 143 3.10 -1.05 -17.04
CA SER A 143 1.66 -1.31 -16.88
C SER A 143 0.94 -0.17 -16.12
N HIS A 144 1.52 0.33 -15.03
CA HIS A 144 0.91 1.42 -14.26
C HIS A 144 0.92 2.76 -15.02
N ALA A 145 2.02 3.08 -15.73
CA ALA A 145 2.11 4.27 -16.57
C ALA A 145 1.08 4.23 -17.71
N TYR A 146 0.97 3.08 -18.39
CA TYR A 146 0.00 2.87 -19.46
C TYR A 146 -1.44 3.03 -18.98
N LYS A 147 -1.80 2.44 -17.83
CA LYS A 147 -3.14 2.55 -17.24
C LYS A 147 -3.50 4.00 -16.91
N LEU A 148 -2.56 4.80 -16.40
CA LEU A 148 -2.81 6.21 -16.09
C LEU A 148 -3.04 7.05 -17.35
N ILE A 149 -2.14 6.94 -18.35
CA ILE A 149 -2.27 7.67 -19.63
C ILE A 149 -3.57 7.28 -20.33
N SER A 150 -3.85 5.98 -20.41
CA SER A 150 -5.06 5.46 -21.04
C SER A 150 -6.32 5.98 -20.36
N LYS A 151 -6.35 6.06 -19.02
CA LYS A 151 -7.48 6.62 -18.28
C LYS A 151 -7.72 8.11 -18.59
N ILE A 152 -6.64 8.90 -18.71
CA ILE A 152 -6.74 10.33 -19.06
C ILE A 152 -7.26 10.49 -20.50
N ARG A 153 -6.68 9.75 -21.46
CA ARG A 153 -7.12 9.80 -22.86
C ARG A 153 -8.57 9.34 -23.04
N ALA A 154 -8.93 8.21 -22.42
CA ALA A 154 -10.30 7.68 -22.45
C ALA A 154 -11.30 8.67 -21.89
N PHE A 155 -10.97 9.38 -20.80
CA PHE A 155 -11.85 10.39 -20.22
C PHE A 155 -12.22 11.50 -21.21
N TYR A 156 -11.24 12.02 -21.96
CA TYR A 156 -11.48 13.08 -22.95
C TYR A 156 -12.09 12.53 -24.24
N ALA A 157 -11.68 11.34 -24.70
CA ALA A 157 -12.28 10.70 -25.87
C ALA A 157 -13.76 10.37 -25.67
N MET A 158 -14.19 10.09 -24.44
CA MET A 158 -15.60 9.86 -24.09
C MET A 158 -16.42 11.15 -24.01
N GLN A 159 -15.80 12.34 -24.02
CA GLN A 159 -16.55 13.59 -24.08
C GLN A 159 -17.04 13.77 -25.52
N GLN A 160 -18.35 13.60 -25.74
CA GLN A 160 -19.00 13.81 -27.04
C GLN A 160 -19.12 15.31 -27.35
N ILE A 161 -17.99 15.99 -27.50
CA ILE A 161 -17.90 17.41 -27.77
C ILE A 161 -17.56 17.58 -29.25
N SER A 162 -18.51 18.11 -30.02
CA SER A 162 -18.28 18.48 -31.41
C SER A 162 -17.78 19.92 -31.46
N ASP A 163 -16.49 20.11 -31.14
CA ASP A 163 -15.80 21.41 -31.20
C ASP A 163 -14.40 21.21 -31.82
N PRO A 164 -14.07 21.88 -32.94
CA PRO A 164 -12.74 21.81 -33.55
C PRO A 164 -11.60 22.19 -32.59
N LYS A 165 -11.85 23.06 -31.60
CA LYS A 165 -10.89 23.41 -30.55
C LYS A 165 -10.66 22.24 -29.60
N PHE A 166 -11.71 21.47 -29.30
CA PHE A 166 -11.61 20.24 -28.52
C PHE A 166 -10.81 19.18 -29.26
N ASP A 167 -11.04 18.99 -30.56
CA ASP A 167 -10.28 18.05 -31.40
C ASP A 167 -8.79 18.41 -31.50
N LYS A 168 -8.46 19.71 -31.49
CA LYS A 168 -7.08 20.18 -31.45
C LYS A 168 -6.47 19.95 -30.06
N PHE A 169 -7.25 20.13 -29.00
CA PHE A 169 -6.83 19.86 -27.62
C PHE A 169 -6.55 18.36 -27.40
N THR A 170 -7.44 17.47 -27.81
CA THR A 170 -7.30 16.02 -27.63
C THR A 170 -6.10 15.45 -28.40
N ARG A 171 -5.83 15.94 -29.61
CA ARG A 171 -4.60 15.58 -30.36
C ARG A 171 -3.32 15.94 -29.62
N LYS A 172 -3.27 17.06 -28.89
CA LYS A 172 -2.10 17.41 -28.07
C LYS A 172 -1.89 16.45 -26.89
N LEU A 173 -2.94 15.78 -26.41
CA LEU A 173 -2.86 14.77 -25.35
C LEU A 173 -2.25 13.43 -25.83
N GLU A 174 -2.05 13.24 -27.13
CA GLU A 174 -1.30 12.08 -27.65
C GLU A 174 0.16 12.11 -27.18
N LYS A 175 0.71 13.29 -26.90
CA LYS A 175 2.06 13.46 -26.35
C LYS A 175 2.14 13.31 -24.82
N LEU A 176 1.09 12.79 -24.19
CA LEU A 176 1.10 12.51 -22.76
C LEU A 176 2.08 11.39 -22.43
N GLU A 177 3.02 11.70 -21.54
CA GLU A 177 3.99 10.75 -21.01
C GLU A 177 4.06 10.89 -19.49
N VAL A 178 4.29 9.75 -18.82
CA VAL A 178 4.57 9.74 -17.38
C VAL A 178 6.03 10.12 -17.20
N HIS A 179 6.26 11.30 -16.65
CA HIS A 179 7.58 11.87 -16.44
C HIS A 179 8.29 11.25 -15.23
N SER A 180 7.54 10.87 -14.20
CA SER A 180 8.07 10.06 -13.12
C SER A 180 7.02 9.06 -12.64
N LEU A 181 7.46 7.85 -12.35
CA LEU A 181 6.64 6.83 -11.73
C LEU A 181 7.42 6.28 -10.54
N THR A 182 6.82 6.39 -9.36
CA THR A 182 7.36 5.88 -8.12
C THR A 182 6.43 4.79 -7.66
N ILE A 183 6.87 3.54 -7.82
CA ILE A 183 6.20 2.38 -7.24
C ILE A 183 6.96 2.04 -5.97
N THR A 184 6.31 2.26 -4.84
CA THR A 184 6.73 1.76 -3.55
C THR A 184 5.76 0.67 -3.12
N ASP A 185 6.14 -0.14 -2.14
CA ASP A 185 5.33 -1.26 -1.65
C ASP A 185 3.93 -0.83 -1.16
N ASN A 186 3.76 0.46 -0.81
CA ASN A 186 2.52 0.98 -0.25
C ASN A 186 1.87 2.08 -1.09
N GLU A 187 2.59 2.62 -2.07
CA GLU A 187 2.12 3.76 -2.83
C GLU A 187 2.70 3.77 -4.23
N VAL A 188 1.80 3.91 -5.20
CA VAL A 188 2.18 4.22 -6.57
C VAL A 188 1.85 5.67 -6.86
N ARG A 189 2.89 6.48 -7.01
CA ARG A 189 2.79 7.87 -7.43
C ARG A 189 3.26 8.02 -8.86
N ALA A 190 2.61 8.89 -9.61
CA ALA A 190 3.06 9.27 -10.93
C ALA A 190 3.06 10.80 -11.06
N SER A 191 3.99 11.35 -11.84
CA SER A 191 3.95 12.73 -12.31
C SER A 191 3.84 12.75 -13.81
N ILE A 192 2.94 13.57 -14.33
CA ILE A 192 2.82 13.88 -15.76
C ILE A 192 3.14 15.35 -15.95
N VAL A 193 3.94 15.66 -16.96
CA VAL A 193 4.09 17.04 -17.44
C VAL A 193 2.99 17.29 -18.47
N CYS A 194 2.20 18.35 -18.30
CA CYS A 194 1.17 18.66 -19.28
C CYS A 194 1.81 19.03 -20.64
N PRO A 195 1.52 18.29 -21.72
CA PRO A 195 2.15 18.52 -23.02
C PRO A 195 1.77 19.88 -23.63
N ILE A 196 0.58 20.41 -23.29
CA ILE A 196 0.12 21.71 -23.78
C ILE A 196 0.92 22.83 -23.13
N CYS A 197 1.09 22.78 -21.80
CA CYS A 197 1.95 23.73 -21.10
C CYS A 197 3.42 23.64 -21.57
N ALA A 198 3.93 22.42 -21.79
CA ALA A 198 5.30 22.23 -22.26
C ALA A 198 5.53 22.88 -23.64
N MET A 199 4.56 22.78 -24.55
CA MET A 199 4.59 23.48 -25.84
C MET A 199 4.55 25.02 -25.70
N GLU A 200 4.02 25.53 -24.60
CA GLU A 200 3.96 26.95 -24.25
C GLU A 200 5.19 27.40 -23.42
N GLY A 201 6.19 26.53 -23.24
CA GLY A 201 7.39 26.82 -22.46
C GLY A 201 7.24 26.66 -20.94
N ASN A 202 6.14 26.07 -20.47
CA ASN A 202 5.83 25.88 -19.06
C ASN A 202 5.85 24.40 -18.65
N GLU A 203 6.74 24.00 -17.75
CA GLU A 203 6.76 22.64 -17.20
C GLU A 203 5.79 22.46 -16.02
N ARG A 204 4.49 22.42 -16.32
CA ARG A 204 3.49 22.16 -15.27
C ARG A 204 3.41 20.65 -14.98
N LYS A 205 4.01 20.26 -13.85
CA LYS A 205 3.97 18.91 -13.30
C LYS A 205 2.69 18.67 -12.51
N ILE A 206 2.00 17.57 -12.82
CA ILE A 206 0.75 17.15 -12.18
C ILE A 206 1.00 15.80 -11.55
N ASN A 207 0.83 15.74 -10.22
CA ASN A 207 1.06 14.54 -9.44
C ASN A 207 -0.23 13.74 -9.26
N PHE A 208 -0.08 12.42 -9.32
CA PHE A 208 -1.12 11.43 -9.14
C PHE A 208 -0.68 10.46 -8.07
N LYS A 209 -1.67 10.01 -7.29
CA LYS A 209 -1.54 8.91 -6.35
C LYS A 209 -2.58 7.88 -6.74
N MET A 210 -2.17 6.62 -6.84
CA MET A 210 -3.09 5.52 -7.00
C MET A 210 -3.78 5.25 -5.66
N ASP A 211 -5.09 5.01 -5.68
CA ASP A 211 -5.84 4.67 -4.48
C ASP A 211 -5.51 3.24 -3.98
N PRO A 212 -5.92 2.87 -2.76
CA PRO A 212 -5.71 1.51 -2.24
C PRO A 212 -6.38 0.40 -3.06
N TYR A 213 -7.33 0.74 -3.93
CA TYR A 213 -8.02 -0.19 -4.83
C TYR A 213 -7.36 -0.26 -6.21
N SER A 214 -6.12 0.21 -6.34
CA SER A 214 -5.37 0.24 -7.61
C SER A 214 -6.03 1.09 -8.71
N ARG A 215 -6.76 2.15 -8.34
CA ARG A 215 -7.43 3.07 -9.27
C ARG A 215 -6.73 4.43 -9.29
N TRP A 216 -6.50 4.92 -10.51
CA TRP A 216 -5.98 6.27 -10.74
C TRP A 216 -7.08 7.33 -10.66
N HIS A 217 -6.91 8.34 -9.80
CA HIS A 217 -7.80 9.51 -9.79
C HIS A 217 -7.24 10.62 -10.68
N ILE A 218 -7.93 10.93 -11.79
CA ILE A 218 -7.47 11.92 -12.77
C ILE A 218 -8.01 13.35 -12.52
N PHE A 219 -8.66 13.58 -11.39
CA PHE A 219 -9.31 14.87 -11.08
C PHE A 219 -8.33 16.04 -11.08
N SER A 220 -7.09 15.82 -10.61
CA SER A 220 -6.04 16.84 -10.65
C SER A 220 -5.69 17.28 -12.07
N TYR A 221 -5.61 16.33 -13.00
CA TYR A 221 -5.36 16.61 -14.42
C TYR A 221 -6.56 17.28 -15.09
N LYS A 222 -7.77 16.79 -14.81
CA LYS A 222 -9.01 17.41 -15.29
C LYS A 222 -9.09 18.87 -14.87
N ARG A 223 -8.94 19.15 -13.57
CA ARG A 223 -8.97 20.51 -13.02
C ARG A 223 -7.91 21.41 -13.65
N HIS A 224 -6.72 20.87 -13.92
CA HIS A 224 -5.68 21.60 -14.62
C HIS A 224 -6.10 21.96 -16.06
N CYS A 225 -6.61 21.01 -16.84
CA CYS A 225 -7.06 21.28 -18.19
C CYS A 225 -8.24 22.25 -18.24
N ASP A 226 -9.22 22.09 -17.35
CA ASP A 226 -10.37 23.00 -17.28
C ASP A 226 -9.94 24.44 -17.00
N ALA A 227 -8.93 24.63 -16.15
CA ALA A 227 -8.48 25.96 -15.73
C ALA A 227 -7.58 26.66 -16.76
N PHE A 228 -6.80 25.91 -17.55
CA PHE A 228 -5.73 26.50 -18.37
C PHE A 228 -5.80 26.19 -19.86
N HIS A 229 -6.57 25.18 -20.29
CA HIS A 229 -6.51 24.67 -21.67
C HIS A 229 -7.88 24.62 -22.35
N TYR A 230 -8.79 23.82 -21.80
CA TYR A 230 -10.11 23.60 -22.36
C TYR A 230 -11.06 23.17 -21.24
N GLU A 231 -12.05 24.01 -20.93
CA GLU A 231 -13.10 23.69 -19.98
C GLU A 231 -14.11 22.73 -20.60
N VAL A 232 -14.19 21.51 -20.06
CA VAL A 232 -15.21 20.53 -20.48
C VAL A 232 -16.58 20.97 -19.98
N PRO A 233 -17.58 21.22 -20.86
CA PRO A 233 -18.90 21.67 -20.45
C PRO A 233 -19.57 20.72 -19.44
N ARG A 234 -20.17 21.28 -18.39
CA ARG A 234 -20.91 20.50 -17.39
C ARG A 234 -22.23 20.01 -18.00
N GLY A 235 -22.28 18.78 -18.49
CA GLY A 235 -23.51 18.18 -19.02
C GLY A 235 -23.34 17.13 -20.12
N THR A 236 -22.12 16.85 -20.59
CA THR A 236 -21.87 15.80 -21.58
C THR A 236 -22.20 14.41 -21.02
N LYS A 237 -23.16 13.73 -21.64
CA LYS A 237 -23.58 12.36 -21.30
C LYS A 237 -22.38 11.41 -21.44
N ARG A 238 -21.94 10.80 -20.34
CA ARG A 238 -20.91 9.73 -20.35
C ARG A 238 -21.55 8.41 -20.77
N LYS A 239 -21.00 7.69 -21.74
CA LYS A 239 -21.33 6.26 -21.94
C LYS A 239 -20.66 5.43 -20.83
N ARG A 240 -21.43 4.51 -20.23
CA ARG A 240 -20.93 3.49 -19.29
C ARG A 240 -20.00 2.57 -20.08
N CYS A 241 -18.74 2.42 -19.64
CA CYS A 241 -17.82 1.45 -20.20
C CYS A 241 -17.90 0.18 -19.34
N LEU A 242 -18.21 -0.94 -19.99
CA LEU A 242 -18.24 -2.28 -19.39
C LEU A 242 -16.88 -2.60 -18.75
N GLU A 243 -16.94 -3.10 -17.52
CA GLU A 243 -15.82 -3.76 -16.85
C GLU A 243 -15.52 -5.05 -17.64
N ILE A 244 -14.23 -5.29 -17.94
CA ILE A 244 -13.78 -6.56 -18.49
C ILE A 244 -13.68 -7.48 -17.28
N ASP A 245 -14.76 -8.22 -17.02
CA ASP A 245 -14.76 -9.35 -16.10
C ASP A 245 -14.00 -10.50 -16.77
N ASN A 246 -13.01 -11.04 -16.05
CA ASN A 246 -12.45 -12.36 -16.34
C ASN A 246 -13.51 -13.39 -15.98
N GLU A 247 -14.28 -13.86 -16.97
CA GLU A 247 -15.13 -15.03 -16.79
C GLU A 247 -14.27 -16.29 -16.68
N GLU A 248 -14.60 -17.03 -15.62
CA GLU A 248 -14.30 -18.42 -15.35
C GLU A 248 -14.47 -19.29 -16.60
N THR A 249 -13.48 -20.11 -16.90
CA THR A 249 -13.72 -21.34 -17.64
C THR A 249 -13.85 -22.48 -16.64
N ASP A 250 -15.07 -22.72 -16.19
CA ASP A 250 -15.53 -24.05 -15.79
C ASP A 250 -16.78 -24.33 -16.64
N ASP A 251 -16.68 -25.35 -17.49
CA ASP A 251 -17.83 -26.16 -17.92
C ASP A 251 -17.32 -27.32 -18.77
N THR A 252 -17.29 -28.48 -18.12
CA THR A 252 -17.98 -29.71 -18.55
C THR A 252 -18.00 -30.00 -20.06
N MET A 253 -17.23 -31.01 -20.49
CA MET A 253 -17.60 -31.80 -21.67
C MET A 253 -18.39 -33.02 -21.21
N ASP A 254 -19.67 -33.02 -21.58
CA ASP A 254 -20.55 -34.18 -21.54
C ASP A 254 -20.65 -34.80 -22.95
N ASP A 255 -21.08 -36.06 -22.95
CA ASP A 255 -21.01 -37.09 -23.97
C ASP A 255 -21.77 -36.87 -25.30
N CYS A 256 -21.51 -37.77 -26.25
CA CYS A 256 -22.31 -38.16 -27.44
C CYS A 256 -22.34 -37.28 -28.70
N SER A 257 -21.65 -37.73 -29.75
CA SER A 257 -22.26 -38.35 -30.96
C SER A 257 -21.20 -38.97 -31.88
#